data_AF-A0A7C6C644-F1
#
_entry.id   AF-A0A7C6C644-F1
#
_cell.length_a   1.000
_cell.length_b   1.000
_cell.length_c   1.000
_cell.angle_alpha   90.00
_cell.angle_beta   90.00
_cell.angle_gamma   90.00
#
_symmetry.space_group_name_H-M   'P 1'
#
loop_
_entity.id
_entity.type
_entity.pdbx_description
1 polymer ?
#
loop_
_entity_poly.entity_id
_entity_poly.type
_entity_poly.pdbx_seq_one_letter_code
_entity_poly.pdbx_strand_id
1 'polypeptide(L)'
;MCLKFKKLLLLAVMFVVCTSAVSAQYGVPTSARAVDLADNLIAWQTESGGWTKNTDFSTVKYQPGMSRGPVNRYGQECGTFDNNASIDEMRFLAMVYKWHGHERHKEAFMKGLNWMLEAQYPSGGWPQYYPLRDGYWDNVTYNDNAMARILSFIRDMLNQQALYDFIGEENFVRLEEAYEKGIEYILKSQIEVNGHLTAWCQQHDPVTYEPRMGRAYEHPSIVSAESVGVVRFLMSIPDPSEEVRRAIVSALEWFELAQLPAGNWARFYDIDTMVPIFSGRDSIIRYQVTDIELERQQGYSWFNNSPRSLLEEARKGDYLDKLRESLPDHQPITIEAFADPAVPKFNSPKIWPAQTVSGIMTIDIELSMRKPENFEEIVIKIGNEEIYRGSEMHVQLEHDTSAMRNGIHALIVETTTKAGAFIRHSANFTVNNR
;
A
#
# COMPACT_ATOMS: atom_id res chain seq x y z
N MET A 1 32.95 -21.47 33.84
CA MET A 1 32.37 -22.20 32.69
C MET A 1 30.89 -21.86 32.41
N CYS A 2 30.09 -21.44 33.41
CA CYS A 2 28.65 -21.23 33.28
C CYS A 2 28.22 -19.92 32.56
N LEU A 3 29.03 -18.84 32.62
CA LEU A 3 28.68 -17.54 32.01
C LEU A 3 28.85 -17.50 30.48
N LYS A 4 29.90 -18.16 29.95
CA LYS A 4 30.12 -18.28 28.50
C LYS A 4 29.04 -19.11 27.82
N PHE A 5 28.58 -20.19 28.46
CA PHE A 5 27.51 -21.05 27.96
C PHE A 5 26.16 -20.33 27.94
N LYS A 6 25.84 -19.52 28.97
CA LYS A 6 24.63 -18.69 28.99
C LYS A 6 24.66 -17.59 27.92
N LYS A 7 25.80 -16.94 27.67
CA LYS A 7 25.95 -15.98 26.56
C LYS A 7 25.79 -16.65 25.20
N LEU A 8 26.36 -17.84 25.01
CA LEU A 8 26.20 -18.61 23.76
C LEU A 8 24.75 -19.04 23.52
N LEU A 9 24.05 -19.45 24.58
CA LEU A 9 22.65 -19.87 24.52
C LEU A 9 21.71 -18.66 24.28
N LEU A 10 21.97 -17.51 24.91
CA LEU A 10 21.22 -16.27 24.65
C LEU A 10 21.43 -15.75 23.23
N LEU A 11 22.68 -15.79 22.73
CA LEU A 11 22.98 -15.47 21.33
C LEU A 11 22.24 -16.43 20.40
N ALA A 12 22.26 -17.74 20.68
CA ALA A 12 21.60 -18.76 19.86
C ALA A 12 20.07 -18.59 19.84
N VAL A 13 19.43 -18.25 20.97
CA VAL A 13 17.98 -18.02 21.04
C VAL A 13 17.57 -16.71 20.34
N MET A 14 18.35 -15.63 20.48
CA MET A 14 18.12 -14.40 19.69
C MET A 14 18.33 -14.64 18.18
N PHE A 15 19.32 -15.46 17.82
CA PHE A 15 19.55 -15.86 16.43
C PHE A 15 18.35 -16.62 15.85
N VAL A 16 17.76 -17.55 16.61
CA VAL A 16 16.63 -18.38 16.14
C VAL A 16 15.39 -17.52 15.81
N VAL A 17 15.10 -16.47 16.58
CA VAL A 17 13.93 -15.59 16.33
C VAL A 17 14.16 -14.69 15.10
N CYS A 18 15.38 -14.22 14.85
CA CYS A 18 15.72 -13.45 13.64
C CYS A 18 15.88 -14.30 12.36
N THR A 19 16.12 -15.60 12.49
CA THR A 19 16.39 -16.47 11.33
C THR A 19 15.15 -16.85 10.51
N SER A 20 13.92 -16.75 11.01
CA SER A 20 12.76 -17.29 10.28
C SER A 20 12.47 -16.62 8.94
N ALA A 21 12.73 -15.31 8.81
CA ALA A 21 12.56 -14.58 7.54
C ALA A 21 13.84 -14.55 6.69
N VAL A 22 15.02 -14.31 7.28
CA VAL A 22 16.27 -14.18 6.53
C VAL A 22 16.82 -15.53 6.06
N SER A 23 16.56 -16.63 6.80
CA SER A 23 17.07 -17.96 6.42
C SER A 23 16.46 -18.53 5.14
N ALA A 24 15.25 -18.09 4.77
CA ALA A 24 14.57 -18.58 3.59
C ALA A 24 15.23 -18.10 2.28
N GLN A 25 15.77 -16.87 2.26
CA GLN A 25 16.39 -16.28 1.08
C GLN A 25 17.92 -16.38 1.10
N TYR A 26 18.56 -16.21 2.26
CA TYR A 26 20.01 -16.06 2.37
C TYR A 26 20.72 -17.21 3.13
N GLY A 27 19.98 -18.19 3.61
CA GLY A 27 20.52 -19.41 4.24
C GLY A 27 21.05 -19.19 5.66
N VAL A 28 21.83 -20.16 6.17
CA VAL A 28 22.36 -20.13 7.55
C VAL A 28 23.54 -19.14 7.64
N PRO A 29 23.43 -18.06 8.44
CA PRO A 29 24.43 -16.97 8.47
C PRO A 29 25.83 -17.37 8.98
N THR A 30 25.99 -18.58 9.52
CA THR A 30 27.22 -19.07 10.15
C THR A 30 28.15 -19.84 9.20
N SER A 31 27.73 -20.03 7.93
CA SER A 31 28.41 -20.88 6.96
C SER A 31 29.45 -20.11 6.15
N ALA A 32 30.45 -20.80 5.59
CA ALA A 32 31.40 -20.18 4.65
C ALA A 32 30.68 -19.57 3.42
N ARG A 33 29.61 -20.24 2.94
CA ARG A 33 28.74 -19.71 1.88
C ARG A 33 28.09 -18.36 2.27
N ALA A 34 27.79 -18.14 3.55
CA ALA A 34 27.21 -16.89 4.01
C ALA A 34 28.21 -15.72 3.87
N VAL A 35 29.50 -15.98 4.07
CA VAL A 35 30.58 -15.00 3.82
C VAL A 35 30.66 -14.65 2.34
N ASP A 36 30.66 -15.65 1.44
CA ASP A 36 30.71 -15.41 -0.02
C ASP A 36 29.48 -14.67 -0.55
N LEU A 37 28.32 -14.89 0.08
CA LEU A 37 27.09 -14.17 -0.21
C LEU A 37 27.16 -12.73 0.29
N ALA A 38 27.59 -12.52 1.54
CA ALA A 38 27.77 -11.18 2.09
C ALA A 38 28.76 -10.36 1.26
N ASP A 39 29.84 -10.96 0.78
CA ASP A 39 30.81 -10.29 -0.11
C ASP A 39 30.17 -9.93 -1.47
N ASN A 40 29.27 -10.76 -1.98
CA ASN A 40 28.48 -10.41 -3.17
C ASN A 40 27.50 -9.26 -2.89
N LEU A 41 26.85 -9.23 -1.72
CA LEU A 41 25.99 -8.12 -1.32
C LEU A 41 26.77 -6.80 -1.27
N ILE A 42 27.99 -6.81 -0.72
CA ILE A 42 28.87 -5.63 -0.73
C ILE A 42 29.12 -5.17 -2.16
N ALA A 43 29.42 -6.08 -3.09
CA ALA A 43 29.69 -5.74 -4.49
C ALA A 43 28.46 -5.13 -5.19
N TRP A 44 27.25 -5.55 -4.80
CA TRP A 44 25.96 -5.04 -5.28
C TRP A 44 25.51 -3.75 -4.59
N GLN A 45 26.10 -3.35 -3.47
CA GLN A 45 25.69 -2.15 -2.73
C GLN A 45 25.97 -0.90 -3.55
N THR A 46 24.97 -0.03 -3.70
CA THR A 46 25.10 1.25 -4.41
C THR A 46 26.12 2.17 -3.73
N GLU A 47 26.56 3.22 -4.44
CA GLU A 47 27.46 4.22 -3.87
C GLU A 47 26.85 4.94 -2.65
N SER A 48 25.53 5.14 -2.62
CA SER A 48 24.81 5.76 -1.51
C SER A 48 24.60 4.81 -0.33
N GLY A 49 24.43 3.50 -0.57
CA GLY A 49 24.40 2.48 0.49
C GLY A 49 23.24 1.51 0.46
N GLY A 50 22.22 1.73 -0.38
CA GLY A 50 21.11 0.80 -0.55
C GLY A 50 21.35 -0.27 -1.63
N TRP A 51 20.36 -1.15 -1.80
CA TRP A 51 20.36 -2.24 -2.79
C TRP A 51 19.15 -2.13 -3.73
N THR A 52 19.29 -2.69 -4.93
CA THR A 52 18.16 -2.87 -5.85
C THR A 52 17.28 -4.05 -5.43
N LYS A 53 16.06 -4.08 -5.96
CA LYS A 53 15.11 -5.17 -5.79
C LYS A 53 15.18 -6.19 -6.93
N ASN A 54 14.42 -7.28 -6.77
CA ASN A 54 14.18 -8.30 -7.81
C ASN A 54 15.46 -8.94 -8.37
N THR A 55 16.54 -8.94 -7.60
CA THR A 55 17.78 -9.64 -7.91
C THR A 55 18.03 -10.67 -6.83
N ASP A 56 18.15 -11.93 -7.21
CA ASP A 56 18.56 -12.98 -6.27
C ASP A 56 20.08 -12.93 -6.10
N PHE A 57 20.55 -12.17 -5.12
CA PHE A 57 21.98 -12.02 -4.83
C PHE A 57 22.64 -13.33 -4.35
N SER A 58 21.86 -14.37 -4.01
CA SER A 58 22.39 -15.68 -3.64
C SER A 58 22.89 -16.48 -4.85
N THR A 59 22.38 -16.17 -6.04
CA THR A 59 22.72 -16.84 -7.30
C THR A 59 23.39 -15.92 -8.32
N VAL A 60 23.04 -14.64 -8.34
CA VAL A 60 23.59 -13.66 -9.29
C VAL A 60 24.81 -12.96 -8.70
N LYS A 61 26.00 -13.29 -9.21
CA LYS A 61 27.26 -12.64 -8.83
C LYS A 61 27.44 -11.31 -9.55
N TYR A 62 27.80 -10.26 -8.82
CA TYR A 62 28.12 -8.96 -9.42
C TYR A 62 29.32 -9.08 -10.37
N GLN A 63 29.25 -8.37 -11.49
CA GLN A 63 30.36 -8.18 -12.42
C GLN A 63 30.57 -6.67 -12.64
N PRO A 64 31.82 -6.19 -12.75
CA PRO A 64 32.09 -4.79 -13.05
C PRO A 64 31.30 -4.30 -14.28
N GLY A 65 30.64 -3.15 -14.14
CA GLY A 65 29.81 -2.56 -15.19
C GLY A 65 28.34 -2.98 -15.15
N MET A 66 27.95 -3.92 -14.29
CA MET A 66 26.54 -4.16 -13.99
C MET A 66 25.97 -2.97 -13.21
N SER A 67 24.75 -2.58 -13.54
CA SER A 67 24.02 -1.57 -12.79
C SER A 67 23.54 -2.15 -11.46
N ARG A 68 23.75 -1.41 -10.37
CA ARG A 68 23.35 -1.76 -9.00
C ARG A 68 21.95 -1.28 -8.63
N GLY A 69 21.31 -0.52 -9.51
CA GLY A 69 19.97 0.02 -9.30
C GLY A 69 19.58 1.03 -10.38
N PRO A 70 18.30 1.42 -10.45
CA PRO A 70 17.89 2.45 -11.39
C PRO A 70 18.61 3.76 -11.08
N VAL A 71 18.85 4.58 -12.11
CA VAL A 71 19.48 5.89 -11.97
C VAL A 71 18.44 7.00 -11.81
N ASN A 72 18.77 8.01 -11.00
CA ASN A 72 18.02 9.28 -10.94
C ASN A 72 18.46 10.26 -12.04
N ARG A 73 17.84 11.44 -12.09
CA ARG A 73 18.17 12.51 -13.04
C ARG A 73 19.62 13.02 -12.98
N TYR A 74 20.34 12.74 -11.90
CA TYR A 74 21.74 13.12 -11.72
C TYR A 74 22.72 11.99 -12.08
N GLY A 75 22.22 10.86 -12.60
CA GLY A 75 23.03 9.70 -12.97
C GLY A 75 23.49 8.86 -11.78
N GLN A 76 22.90 9.05 -10.60
CA GLN A 76 23.24 8.29 -9.40
C GLN A 76 22.38 7.04 -9.32
N GLU A 77 23.00 5.89 -9.05
CA GLU A 77 22.27 4.65 -8.78
C GLU A 77 21.54 4.72 -7.44
N CYS A 78 20.26 4.36 -7.45
CA CYS A 78 19.38 4.41 -6.29
C CYS A 78 19.21 3.02 -5.68
N GLY A 79 19.30 2.94 -4.34
CA GLY A 79 18.77 1.83 -3.58
C GLY A 79 17.25 1.98 -3.39
N THR A 80 16.58 0.92 -2.94
CA THR A 80 15.13 0.93 -2.71
C THR A 80 14.73 0.17 -1.46
N PHE A 81 13.59 0.56 -0.89
CA PHE A 81 12.88 -0.16 0.17
C PHE A 81 11.75 -1.05 -0.37
N ASP A 82 11.52 -0.99 -1.68
CA ASP A 82 10.48 -1.74 -2.38
C ASP A 82 10.83 -3.23 -2.50
N ASN A 83 9.82 -4.10 -2.50
CA ASN A 83 9.98 -5.56 -2.54
C ASN A 83 11.05 -6.08 -1.57
N ASN A 84 11.02 -5.59 -0.32
CA ASN A 84 11.89 -6.04 0.79
C ASN A 84 13.36 -5.62 0.71
N ALA A 85 13.76 -4.95 -0.37
CA ALA A 85 15.15 -4.62 -0.64
C ALA A 85 15.77 -3.72 0.44
N SER A 86 17.10 -3.79 0.53
CA SER A 86 17.99 -3.13 1.47
C SER A 86 17.84 -3.59 2.93
N ILE A 87 16.62 -3.83 3.41
CA ILE A 87 16.38 -4.25 4.81
C ILE A 87 16.89 -5.66 5.08
N ASP A 88 16.60 -6.61 4.17
CA ASP A 88 17.02 -8.00 4.37
C ASP A 88 18.52 -8.17 4.17
N GLU A 89 19.12 -7.40 3.25
CA GLU A 89 20.58 -7.35 3.05
C GLU A 89 21.29 -6.80 4.29
N MET A 90 20.79 -5.72 4.88
CA MET A 90 21.34 -5.19 6.15
C MET A 90 21.21 -6.19 7.29
N ARG A 91 20.05 -6.83 7.47
CA ARG A 91 19.89 -7.88 8.50
C ARG A 91 20.91 -9.01 8.31
N PHE A 92 21.10 -9.46 7.08
CA PHE A 92 22.04 -10.52 6.78
C PHE A 92 23.49 -10.11 7.06
N LEU A 93 23.91 -8.91 6.64
CA LEU A 93 25.24 -8.37 6.90
C LEU A 93 25.54 -8.25 8.41
N ALA A 94 24.58 -7.79 9.21
CA ALA A 94 24.73 -7.72 10.67
C ALA A 94 24.96 -9.11 11.28
N MET A 95 24.17 -10.11 10.87
CA MET A 95 24.31 -11.48 11.38
C MET A 95 25.66 -12.11 10.98
N VAL A 96 26.07 -11.95 9.73
CA VAL A 96 27.37 -12.47 9.23
C VAL A 96 28.52 -11.78 9.96
N TYR A 97 28.46 -10.45 10.14
CA TYR A 97 29.47 -9.72 10.91
C TYR A 97 29.54 -10.23 12.35
N LYS A 98 28.41 -10.38 13.02
CA LYS A 98 28.38 -10.85 14.42
C LYS A 98 28.95 -12.25 14.60
N TRP A 99 28.82 -13.11 13.60
CA TRP A 99 29.36 -14.46 13.67
C TRP A 99 30.83 -14.54 13.26
N HIS A 100 31.21 -13.88 12.16
CA HIS A 100 32.52 -14.04 11.54
C HIS A 100 33.51 -12.90 11.85
N GLY A 101 33.03 -11.73 12.27
CA GLY A 101 33.85 -10.60 12.70
C GLY A 101 34.60 -9.88 11.58
N HIS A 102 34.21 -10.04 10.31
CA HIS A 102 34.87 -9.39 9.19
C HIS A 102 34.43 -7.93 9.05
N GLU A 103 35.37 -6.99 9.21
CA GLU A 103 35.05 -5.55 9.27
C GLU A 103 34.31 -5.02 8.03
N ARG A 104 34.61 -5.55 6.83
CA ARG A 104 33.92 -5.18 5.59
C ARG A 104 32.40 -5.39 5.64
N HIS A 105 31.91 -6.39 6.37
CA HIS A 105 30.46 -6.63 6.53
C HIS A 105 29.82 -5.59 7.45
N LYS A 106 30.55 -5.18 8.49
CA LYS A 106 30.14 -4.05 9.36
C LYS A 106 30.16 -2.75 8.58
N GLU A 107 31.22 -2.45 7.82
CA GLU A 107 31.31 -1.22 7.02
C GLU A 107 30.14 -1.10 6.03
N ALA A 108 29.82 -2.20 5.32
CA ALA A 108 28.68 -2.24 4.42
C ALA A 108 27.33 -2.08 5.14
N PHE A 109 27.17 -2.71 6.30
CA PHE A 109 26.01 -2.49 7.16
C PHE A 109 25.88 -1.02 7.57
N MET A 110 26.95 -0.41 8.08
CA MET A 110 26.96 0.98 8.54
C MET A 110 26.63 1.95 7.41
N LYS A 111 27.11 1.65 6.19
CA LYS A 111 26.75 2.40 5.00
C LYS A 111 25.26 2.30 4.68
N GLY A 112 24.68 1.11 4.76
CA GLY A 112 23.24 0.89 4.60
C GLY A 112 22.40 1.58 5.70
N LEU A 113 22.86 1.54 6.94
CA LEU A 113 22.22 2.23 8.07
C LEU A 113 22.19 3.74 7.86
N ASN A 114 23.33 4.34 7.48
CA ASN A 114 23.39 5.77 7.17
C ASN A 114 22.50 6.13 5.99
N TRP A 115 22.54 5.36 4.90
CA TRP A 115 21.64 5.51 3.75
C TRP A 115 20.16 5.49 4.16
N MET A 116 19.77 4.55 5.02
CA MET A 116 18.39 4.44 5.50
C MET A 116 17.97 5.65 6.35
N LEU A 117 18.83 6.11 7.26
CA LEU A 117 18.55 7.26 8.12
C LEU A 117 18.56 8.58 7.34
N GLU A 118 19.44 8.74 6.35
CA GLU A 118 19.52 9.91 5.47
C GLU A 118 18.33 9.99 4.49
N ALA A 119 17.73 8.85 4.15
CA ALA A 119 16.54 8.79 3.31
C ALA A 119 15.27 9.26 4.04
N GLN A 120 15.27 9.35 5.37
CA GLN A 120 14.09 9.76 6.12
C GLN A 120 13.79 11.25 5.88
N TYR A 121 12.56 11.56 5.50
CA TYR A 121 12.10 12.94 5.40
C TYR A 121 12.05 13.62 6.77
N PRO A 122 12.19 14.96 6.85
CA PRO A 122 12.02 15.70 8.10
C PRO A 122 10.69 15.42 8.82
N SER A 123 9.64 15.09 8.06
CA SER A 123 8.30 14.73 8.57
C SER A 123 8.22 13.31 9.15
N GLY A 124 9.21 12.45 8.88
CA GLY A 124 9.34 11.10 9.45
C GLY A 124 9.13 9.93 8.49
N GLY A 125 8.61 10.16 7.29
CA GLY A 125 8.39 9.10 6.30
C GLY A 125 9.63 8.77 5.44
N TRP A 126 9.56 7.67 4.67
CA TRP A 126 10.62 7.25 3.75
C TRP A 126 10.13 7.14 2.31
N PRO A 127 10.94 7.56 1.32
CA PRO A 127 10.65 7.38 -0.11
C PRO A 127 10.73 5.92 -0.52
N GLN A 128 10.27 5.59 -1.73
CA GLN A 128 10.46 4.25 -2.30
C GLN A 128 11.93 4.00 -2.71
N TYR A 129 12.59 5.02 -3.25
CA TYR A 129 13.99 4.98 -3.71
C TYR A 129 14.80 6.09 -3.04
N TYR A 130 16.08 5.82 -2.76
CA TYR A 130 17.02 6.83 -2.31
C TYR A 130 18.44 6.61 -2.91
N PRO A 131 19.13 7.64 -3.45
CA PRO A 131 18.68 9.04 -3.61
C PRO A 131 17.39 9.19 -4.43
N LEU A 132 16.70 10.31 -4.26
CA LEU A 132 15.40 10.55 -4.89
C LEU A 132 15.48 10.46 -6.42
N ARG A 133 14.37 10.02 -7.05
CA ARG A 133 14.31 9.64 -8.47
C ARG A 133 13.27 10.43 -9.28
N ASP A 134 12.65 11.44 -8.69
CA ASP A 134 11.57 12.26 -9.26
C ASP A 134 10.29 11.46 -9.54
N GLY A 135 9.14 12.03 -9.18
CA GLY A 135 7.83 11.39 -9.39
C GLY A 135 7.35 10.62 -8.16
N TYR A 136 6.46 9.64 -8.36
CA TYR A 136 5.78 9.00 -7.23
C TYR A 136 6.71 8.24 -6.27
N TRP A 137 7.91 7.86 -6.74
CA TRP A 137 8.93 7.20 -5.92
C TRP A 137 9.44 8.06 -4.76
N ASP A 138 9.27 9.39 -4.87
CA ASP A 138 9.68 10.34 -3.84
C ASP A 138 8.59 10.53 -2.77
N ASN A 139 7.38 10.01 -2.98
CA ASN A 139 6.35 10.01 -1.93
C ASN A 139 6.75 9.09 -0.77
N VAL A 140 6.25 9.38 0.42
CA VAL A 140 6.35 8.42 1.53
C VAL A 140 5.59 7.17 1.19
N THR A 141 6.27 6.02 1.29
CA THR A 141 5.81 4.79 0.67
C THR A 141 5.45 3.73 1.72
N TYR A 142 4.15 3.41 1.80
CA TYR A 142 3.66 2.22 2.49
C TYR A 142 3.59 1.00 1.57
N ASN A 143 3.47 1.22 0.25
CA ASN A 143 3.42 0.16 -0.76
C ASN A 143 4.48 -0.94 -0.53
N ASP A 144 4.05 -2.20 -0.64
CA ASP A 144 4.87 -3.38 -0.40
C ASP A 144 5.48 -3.41 1.01
N ASN A 145 4.75 -2.86 1.98
CA ASN A 145 5.12 -2.69 3.40
C ASN A 145 6.41 -1.90 3.66
N ALA A 146 6.89 -1.08 2.72
CA ALA A 146 8.21 -0.45 2.81
C ALA A 146 8.44 0.27 4.15
N MET A 147 7.63 1.28 4.49
CA MET A 147 7.79 2.02 5.74
C MET A 147 7.56 1.18 7.01
N ALA A 148 6.56 0.29 7.03
CA ALA A 148 6.32 -0.59 8.18
C ALA A 148 7.49 -1.55 8.45
N ARG A 149 8.16 -2.03 7.39
CA ARG A 149 9.36 -2.87 7.47
C ARG A 149 10.57 -2.10 7.98
N ILE A 150 10.76 -0.86 7.53
CA ILE A 150 11.83 0.02 8.04
C ILE A 150 11.66 0.20 9.55
N LEU A 151 10.46 0.59 10.00
CA LEU A 151 10.20 0.81 11.42
C LEU A 151 10.32 -0.45 12.26
N SER A 152 9.87 -1.59 11.73
CA SER A 152 10.08 -2.89 12.39
C SER A 152 11.56 -3.24 12.49
N PHE A 153 12.37 -2.91 11.48
CA PHE A 153 13.82 -3.14 11.53
C PHE A 153 14.52 -2.20 12.51
N ILE A 154 14.14 -0.93 12.56
CA ILE A 154 14.61 0.01 13.58
C ILE A 154 14.31 -0.54 14.98
N ARG A 155 13.06 -0.95 15.22
CA ARG A 155 12.67 -1.54 16.50
C ARG A 155 13.45 -2.81 16.84
N ASP A 156 13.70 -3.68 15.87
CA ASP A 156 14.53 -4.87 16.09
C ASP A 156 15.95 -4.49 16.52
N MET A 157 16.55 -3.45 15.93
CA MET A 157 17.85 -2.96 16.36
C MET A 157 17.82 -2.42 17.78
N LEU A 158 16.81 -1.62 18.13
CA LEU A 158 16.63 -1.04 19.46
C LEU A 158 16.41 -2.13 20.53
N ASN A 159 15.66 -3.19 20.22
CA ASN A 159 15.34 -4.26 21.17
C ASN A 159 16.43 -5.34 21.26
N GLN A 160 17.17 -5.57 20.19
CA GLN A 160 18.20 -6.61 20.11
C GLN A 160 19.60 -5.99 20.09
N GLN A 161 19.87 -5.02 20.96
CA GLN A 161 21.12 -4.26 20.94
C GLN A 161 22.38 -5.13 20.96
N ALA A 162 22.35 -6.33 21.57
CA ALA A 162 23.50 -7.24 21.53
C ALA A 162 23.87 -7.71 20.10
N LEU A 163 22.90 -7.81 19.18
CA LEU A 163 23.13 -8.12 17.76
C LEU A 163 23.65 -6.90 16.99
N TYR A 164 23.40 -5.69 17.49
CA TYR A 164 23.71 -4.43 16.79
C TYR A 164 24.68 -3.51 17.55
N ASP A 165 25.30 -3.94 18.65
CA ASP A 165 26.13 -3.08 19.53
C ASP A 165 27.29 -2.37 18.80
N PHE A 166 27.69 -2.90 17.65
CA PHE A 166 28.77 -2.39 16.82
C PHE A 166 28.43 -1.09 16.08
N ILE A 167 27.14 -0.69 16.06
CA ILE A 167 26.71 0.56 15.44
C ILE A 167 27.03 1.77 16.31
N GLY A 168 27.25 1.58 17.62
CA GLY A 168 27.56 2.64 18.57
C GLY A 168 26.33 3.40 19.09
N GLU A 169 26.49 4.02 20.26
CA GLU A 169 25.43 4.72 21.00
C GLU A 169 24.78 5.87 20.20
N GLU A 170 25.58 6.65 19.47
CA GLU A 170 25.10 7.74 18.63
C GLU A 170 24.07 7.26 17.59
N ASN A 171 24.27 6.09 17.00
CA ASN A 171 23.33 5.55 16.02
C ASN A 171 22.08 4.97 16.67
N PHE A 172 22.15 4.49 17.92
CA PHE A 172 20.95 4.12 18.66
C PHE A 172 20.06 5.34 18.95
N VAL A 173 20.65 6.48 19.32
CA VAL A 173 19.91 7.75 19.50
C VAL A 173 19.25 8.18 18.19
N ARG A 174 20.00 8.16 17.07
CA ARG A 174 19.43 8.48 15.74
C ARG A 174 18.30 7.53 15.34
N LEU A 175 18.39 6.26 15.71
CA LEU A 175 17.36 5.26 15.45
C LEU A 175 16.10 5.52 16.28
N GLU A 176 16.23 5.89 17.56
CA GLU A 176 15.11 6.27 18.42
C GLU A 176 14.38 7.49 17.84
N GLU A 177 15.12 8.56 17.50
CA GLU A 177 14.55 9.76 16.88
C GLU A 177 13.83 9.44 15.55
N ALA A 178 14.45 8.61 14.70
CA ALA A 178 13.86 8.20 13.43
C ALA A 178 12.59 7.36 13.64
N TYR A 179 12.60 6.48 14.65
CA TYR A 179 11.47 5.64 15.02
C TYR A 179 10.26 6.47 15.44
N GLU A 180 10.48 7.44 16.33
CA GLU A 180 9.43 8.33 16.84
C GLU A 180 8.82 9.16 15.71
N LYS A 181 9.64 9.79 14.87
CA LYS A 181 9.16 10.56 13.70
C LYS A 181 8.37 9.69 12.72
N GLY A 182 8.79 8.45 12.51
CA GLY A 182 8.08 7.55 11.62
C GLY A 182 6.70 7.15 12.17
N ILE A 183 6.57 6.95 13.48
CA ILE A 183 5.26 6.75 14.11
C ILE A 183 4.41 8.02 13.99
N GLU A 184 4.98 9.20 14.25
CA GLU A 184 4.28 10.48 14.11
C GLU A 184 3.75 10.68 12.69
N TYR A 185 4.54 10.35 11.66
CA TYR A 185 4.12 10.39 10.27
C TYR A 185 2.95 9.43 10.01
N ILE A 186 3.00 8.19 10.52
CA ILE A 186 1.88 7.24 10.38
C ILE A 186 0.59 7.82 10.95
N LEU A 187 0.64 8.39 12.15
CA LEU A 187 -0.54 8.95 12.80
C LEU A 187 -1.09 10.15 12.02
N LYS A 188 -0.23 11.06 11.55
CA LYS A 188 -0.63 12.24 10.77
C LYS A 188 -1.13 11.94 9.36
N SER A 189 -0.71 10.82 8.78
CA SER A 189 -1.12 10.39 7.44
C SER A 189 -2.32 9.45 7.42
N GLN A 190 -2.89 9.09 8.58
CA GLN A 190 -4.11 8.30 8.62
C GLN A 190 -5.26 9.11 8.02
N ILE A 191 -5.99 8.50 7.09
CA ILE A 191 -7.03 9.17 6.33
C ILE A 191 -8.27 9.33 7.22
N GLU A 192 -8.72 10.57 7.40
CA GLU A 192 -9.96 10.90 8.08
C GLU A 192 -11.06 11.18 7.06
N VAL A 193 -12.22 10.56 7.24
CA VAL A 193 -13.39 10.74 6.38
C VAL A 193 -14.60 10.97 7.28
N ASN A 194 -15.32 12.07 7.05
CA ASN A 194 -16.52 12.43 7.81
C ASN A 194 -16.33 12.41 9.34
N GLY A 195 -15.15 12.82 9.83
CA GLY A 195 -14.84 12.84 11.27
C GLY A 195 -14.32 11.52 11.83
N HIS A 196 -14.17 10.48 10.99
CA HIS A 196 -13.70 9.16 11.40
C HIS A 196 -12.36 8.83 10.76
N LEU A 197 -11.37 8.48 11.59
CA LEU A 197 -10.13 7.87 11.12
C LEU A 197 -10.43 6.53 10.45
N THR A 198 -9.70 6.23 9.38
CA THR A 198 -9.84 5.00 8.59
C THR A 198 -8.51 4.26 8.54
N ALA A 199 -7.88 4.18 7.37
CA ALA A 199 -6.59 3.53 7.15
C ALA A 199 -5.67 4.46 6.34
N TRP A 200 -4.77 3.91 5.52
CA TRP A 200 -3.76 4.67 4.78
C TRP A 200 -3.82 4.40 3.27
N CYS A 201 -3.27 5.32 2.49
CA CYS A 201 -2.99 5.15 1.07
C CYS A 201 -1.70 4.32 0.85
N GLN A 202 -1.44 3.89 -0.38
CA GLN A 202 -0.16 3.27 -0.74
C GLN A 202 1.00 4.25 -0.61
N GLN A 203 0.78 5.52 -0.97
CA GLN A 203 1.77 6.58 -0.87
C GLN A 203 1.13 7.86 -0.35
N HIS A 204 1.92 8.63 0.39
CA HIS A 204 1.54 9.92 0.95
C HIS A 204 2.59 10.98 0.69
N ASP A 205 2.16 12.23 0.67
CA ASP A 205 3.02 13.39 0.48
C ASP A 205 4.00 13.56 1.65
N PRO A 206 5.32 13.70 1.40
CA PRO A 206 6.31 13.80 2.47
C PRO A 206 6.19 15.08 3.30
N VAL A 207 5.37 16.05 2.91
CA VAL A 207 5.20 17.31 3.64
C VAL A 207 3.77 17.46 4.15
N THR A 208 2.77 17.23 3.30
CA THR A 208 1.35 17.48 3.65
C THR A 208 0.64 16.27 4.23
N TYR A 209 1.26 15.08 4.22
CA TYR A 209 0.67 13.80 4.63
C TYR A 209 -0.51 13.34 3.76
N GLU A 210 -0.90 14.10 2.74
CA GLU A 210 -2.05 13.77 1.88
C GLU A 210 -1.78 12.51 1.05
N PRO A 211 -2.79 11.67 0.78
CA PRO A 211 -2.71 10.59 -0.18
C PRO A 211 -2.21 11.07 -1.56
N ARG A 212 -1.32 10.29 -2.19
CA ARG A 212 -0.74 10.60 -3.50
C ARG A 212 -0.91 9.44 -4.48
N MET A 213 -0.83 9.77 -5.77
CA MET A 213 -0.78 8.78 -6.86
C MET A 213 0.48 7.92 -6.75
N GLY A 214 0.33 6.63 -7.06
CA GLY A 214 1.42 5.74 -7.45
C GLY A 214 1.56 5.70 -8.97
N ARG A 215 1.46 4.49 -9.55
CA ARG A 215 1.34 4.33 -11.02
C ARG A 215 -0.02 4.83 -11.52
N ALA A 216 -0.18 4.90 -12.84
CA ALA A 216 -1.40 5.32 -13.54
C ALA A 216 -2.72 4.71 -12.99
N TYR A 217 -2.66 3.48 -12.47
CA TYR A 217 -3.79 2.75 -11.93
C TYR A 217 -3.84 2.67 -10.39
N GLU A 218 -3.02 3.46 -9.70
CA GLU A 218 -2.89 3.50 -8.24
C GLU A 218 -3.22 4.91 -7.75
N HIS A 219 -4.51 5.16 -7.56
CA HIS A 219 -5.05 6.47 -7.19
C HIS A 219 -4.92 6.76 -5.69
N PRO A 220 -4.89 8.04 -5.27
CA PRO A 220 -5.20 8.44 -3.90
C PRO A 220 -6.47 7.75 -3.40
N SER A 221 -6.32 6.89 -2.40
CA SER A 221 -7.37 5.99 -1.95
C SER A 221 -7.08 5.47 -0.54
N ILE A 222 -8.08 4.90 0.11
CA ILE A 222 -7.85 4.08 1.30
C ILE A 222 -7.51 2.66 0.83
N VAL A 223 -6.38 2.13 1.30
CA VAL A 223 -5.78 0.93 0.71
C VAL A 223 -5.75 -0.20 1.71
N SER A 224 -6.52 -1.25 1.43
CA SER A 224 -6.67 -2.37 2.37
C SER A 224 -5.39 -3.18 2.51
N ALA A 225 -4.67 -3.42 1.41
CA ALA A 225 -3.51 -4.31 1.40
C ALA A 225 -2.34 -3.77 2.23
N GLU A 226 -1.93 -2.51 2.01
CA GLU A 226 -0.77 -1.91 2.67
C GLU A 226 -1.06 -1.51 4.12
N SER A 227 -2.30 -1.10 4.39
CA SER A 227 -2.72 -0.71 5.75
C SER A 227 -2.59 -1.86 6.74
N VAL A 228 -2.67 -3.12 6.30
CA VAL A 228 -2.46 -4.27 7.19
C VAL A 228 -1.07 -4.26 7.82
N GLY A 229 -0.03 -3.93 7.06
CA GLY A 229 1.34 -3.85 7.60
C GLY A 229 1.51 -2.73 8.60
N VAL A 230 0.88 -1.58 8.33
CA VAL A 230 0.88 -0.42 9.22
C VAL A 230 0.20 -0.76 10.54
N VAL A 231 -1.01 -1.33 10.50
CA VAL A 231 -1.75 -1.72 11.72
C VAL A 231 -0.99 -2.77 12.51
N ARG A 232 -0.43 -3.80 11.86
CA ARG A 232 0.39 -4.81 12.56
C ARG A 232 1.61 -4.21 13.24
N PHE A 233 2.28 -3.27 12.57
CA PHE A 233 3.38 -2.55 13.18
C PHE A 233 2.92 -1.77 14.42
N LEU A 234 1.82 -0.99 14.32
CA LEU A 234 1.30 -0.23 15.46
C LEU A 234 0.85 -1.14 16.62
N MET A 235 0.13 -2.22 16.33
CA MET A 235 -0.28 -3.23 17.32
C MET A 235 0.90 -3.91 18.02
N SER A 236 2.06 -3.92 17.37
CA SER A 236 3.27 -4.53 17.94
C SER A 236 3.92 -3.64 19.00
N ILE A 237 3.63 -2.33 19.03
CA ILE A 237 4.22 -1.36 19.98
C ILE A 237 3.77 -1.73 21.41
N PRO A 238 4.71 -1.88 22.37
CA PRO A 238 4.36 -2.15 23.75
C PRO A 238 3.80 -0.87 24.38
N ASP A 239 2.73 -0.99 25.17
CA ASP A 239 2.07 0.13 25.85
C ASP A 239 1.83 1.36 24.94
N PRO A 240 1.12 1.18 23.80
CA PRO A 240 0.97 2.23 22.80
C PRO A 240 0.26 3.46 23.37
N SER A 241 0.64 4.65 22.88
CA SER A 241 -0.01 5.92 23.25
C SER A 241 -1.51 5.91 22.90
N GLU A 242 -2.27 6.86 23.45
CA GLU A 242 -3.70 6.95 23.13
C GLU A 242 -3.95 7.17 21.64
N GLU A 243 -3.15 8.01 20.99
CA GLU A 243 -3.21 8.29 19.55
C GLU A 243 -2.94 7.02 18.73
N VAL A 244 -1.95 6.22 19.13
CA VAL A 244 -1.66 4.93 18.49
C VAL A 244 -2.83 3.96 18.68
N ARG A 245 -3.41 3.89 19.89
CA ARG A 245 -4.58 3.04 20.15
C ARG A 245 -5.77 3.44 19.29
N ARG A 246 -6.05 4.74 19.16
CA ARG A 246 -7.11 5.28 18.29
C ARG A 246 -6.87 4.93 16.83
N ALA A 247 -5.64 5.12 16.35
CA ALA A 247 -5.28 4.77 14.99
C ALA A 247 -5.52 3.29 14.68
N ILE A 248 -5.15 2.40 15.60
CA ILE A 248 -5.36 0.94 15.47
C ILE A 248 -6.86 0.60 15.43
N VAL A 249 -7.64 1.06 16.41
CA VAL A 249 -9.06 0.67 16.52
C VAL A 249 -9.86 1.18 15.31
N SER A 250 -9.62 2.42 14.89
CA SER A 250 -10.27 3.01 13.72
C SER A 250 -9.98 2.24 12.43
N ALA A 251 -8.73 1.82 12.22
CA ALA A 251 -8.37 1.03 11.05
C ALA A 251 -9.00 -0.38 11.08
N LEU A 252 -9.02 -1.03 12.25
CA LEU A 252 -9.66 -2.35 12.41
C LEU A 252 -11.16 -2.27 12.15
N GLU A 253 -11.84 -1.25 12.67
CA GLU A 253 -13.28 -1.05 12.45
C GLU A 253 -13.60 -0.71 10.99
N TRP A 254 -12.76 0.11 10.34
CA TRP A 254 -12.87 0.33 8.90
C TRP A 254 -12.74 -0.98 8.11
N PHE A 255 -11.79 -1.87 8.47
CA PHE A 255 -11.68 -3.19 7.82
C PHE A 255 -12.92 -4.06 8.02
N GLU A 256 -13.56 -4.02 9.19
CA GLU A 256 -14.81 -4.74 9.44
C GLU A 256 -15.93 -4.26 8.49
N LEU A 257 -16.06 -2.94 8.28
CA LEU A 257 -17.09 -2.36 7.42
C LEU A 257 -16.78 -2.46 5.92
N ALA A 258 -15.51 -2.37 5.53
CA ALA A 258 -15.07 -2.40 4.13
C ALA A 258 -15.08 -3.82 3.53
N GLN A 259 -15.32 -4.85 4.35
CA GLN A 259 -15.39 -6.23 3.88
C GLN A 259 -16.50 -6.41 2.84
N LEU A 260 -16.14 -7.01 1.70
CA LEU A 260 -17.08 -7.31 0.63
C LEU A 260 -17.91 -8.56 0.98
N PRO A 261 -19.09 -8.77 0.35
CA PRO A 261 -19.94 -9.94 0.61
C PRO A 261 -19.25 -11.29 0.41
N ALA A 262 -18.23 -11.37 -0.46
CA ALA A 262 -17.42 -12.56 -0.67
C ALA A 262 -16.39 -12.83 0.45
N GLY A 263 -16.33 -11.98 1.47
CA GLY A 263 -15.40 -12.07 2.61
C GLY A 263 -13.99 -11.59 2.31
N ASN A 264 -13.75 -10.96 1.16
CA ASN A 264 -12.48 -10.36 0.75
C ASN A 264 -12.59 -8.82 0.76
N TRP A 265 -11.50 -8.13 0.43
CA TRP A 265 -11.46 -6.67 0.31
C TRP A 265 -10.98 -6.29 -1.09
N ALA A 266 -11.52 -5.19 -1.63
CA ALA A 266 -10.89 -4.53 -2.76
C ALA A 266 -9.55 -3.95 -2.32
N ARG A 267 -8.58 -3.81 -3.22
CA ARG A 267 -7.29 -3.18 -2.88
C ARG A 267 -7.48 -1.70 -2.56
N PHE A 268 -8.27 -1.00 -3.36
CA PHE A 268 -8.46 0.44 -3.31
C PHE A 268 -9.92 0.79 -3.03
N TYR A 269 -10.12 1.74 -2.14
CA TYR A 269 -11.42 2.34 -1.84
C TYR A 269 -11.34 3.86 -2.04
N ASP A 270 -12.36 4.41 -2.69
CA ASP A 270 -12.53 5.85 -2.83
C ASP A 270 -12.54 6.53 -1.44
N ILE A 271 -11.86 7.66 -1.28
CA ILE A 271 -11.73 8.31 0.04
C ILE A 271 -13.08 8.85 0.52
N ASP A 272 -13.84 9.48 -0.37
CA ASP A 272 -15.06 10.18 0.02
C ASP A 272 -16.22 9.22 0.27
N THR A 273 -16.31 8.18 -0.55
CA THR A 273 -17.45 7.26 -0.54
C THR A 273 -17.14 5.91 0.11
N MET A 274 -15.86 5.57 0.28
CA MET A 274 -15.36 4.28 0.78
C MET A 274 -15.91 3.07 -0.01
N VAL A 275 -16.24 3.26 -1.29
CA VAL A 275 -16.60 2.15 -2.19
C VAL A 275 -15.36 1.67 -2.96
N PRO A 276 -15.33 0.38 -3.37
CA PRO A 276 -14.25 -0.14 -4.20
C PRO A 276 -14.05 0.65 -5.50
N ILE A 277 -12.78 0.89 -5.85
CA ILE A 277 -12.39 1.48 -7.14
C ILE A 277 -11.37 0.62 -7.88
N PHE A 278 -11.41 0.71 -9.21
CA PHE A 278 -10.54 0.00 -10.14
C PHE A 278 -10.03 0.99 -11.19
N SER A 279 -8.83 0.76 -11.74
CA SER A 279 -8.30 1.64 -12.77
C SER A 279 -7.43 0.89 -13.77
N GLY A 280 -7.56 1.29 -15.03
CA GLY A 280 -6.75 0.80 -16.14
C GLY A 280 -5.48 1.61 -16.34
N ARG A 281 -4.78 1.36 -17.45
CA ARG A 281 -3.60 2.16 -17.84
C ARG A 281 -3.97 3.59 -18.26
N ASP A 282 -5.23 3.80 -18.59
CA ASP A 282 -5.81 5.10 -18.91
C ASP A 282 -6.01 6.03 -17.69
N SER A 283 -5.73 5.54 -16.48
CA SER A 283 -5.89 6.28 -15.22
C SER A 283 -7.34 6.73 -14.93
N ILE A 284 -8.34 6.04 -15.49
CA ILE A 284 -9.75 6.36 -15.23
C ILE A 284 -10.29 5.43 -14.15
N ILE A 285 -10.78 6.03 -13.06
CA ILE A 285 -11.48 5.33 -11.98
C ILE A 285 -12.78 4.72 -12.52
N ARG A 286 -12.98 3.46 -12.16
CA ARG A 286 -14.15 2.63 -12.47
C ARG A 286 -14.57 1.87 -11.23
N TYR A 287 -15.78 1.35 -11.24
CA TYR A 287 -16.38 0.70 -10.08
C TYR A 287 -16.66 -0.79 -10.28
N GLN A 288 -16.36 -1.32 -11.46
CA GLN A 288 -16.32 -2.75 -11.72
C GLN A 288 -14.95 -3.15 -12.26
N VAL A 289 -14.39 -4.24 -11.74
CA VAL A 289 -13.13 -4.80 -12.24
C VAL A 289 -13.25 -5.24 -13.71
N THR A 290 -14.46 -5.58 -14.18
CA THR A 290 -14.69 -5.95 -15.58
C THR A 290 -14.60 -4.77 -16.55
N ASP A 291 -14.59 -3.54 -16.04
CA ASP A 291 -14.57 -2.32 -16.85
C ASP A 291 -13.16 -1.85 -17.21
N ILE A 292 -12.11 -2.52 -16.72
CA ILE A 292 -10.69 -2.25 -17.04
C ILE A 292 -10.13 -3.30 -18.02
N GLU A 293 -8.95 -3.07 -18.58
CA GLU A 293 -8.36 -3.97 -19.57
C GLU A 293 -8.01 -5.35 -18.99
N LEU A 294 -8.22 -6.43 -19.76
CA LEU A 294 -7.99 -7.80 -19.30
C LEU A 294 -6.58 -8.03 -18.72
N GLU A 295 -5.57 -7.37 -19.30
CA GLU A 295 -4.19 -7.40 -18.80
C GLU A 295 -4.05 -6.81 -17.38
N ARG A 296 -4.84 -5.79 -17.02
CA ARG A 296 -4.89 -5.24 -15.66
C ARG A 296 -5.75 -6.07 -14.74
N GLN A 297 -6.83 -6.67 -15.23
CA GLN A 297 -7.65 -7.60 -14.44
C GLN A 297 -6.82 -8.81 -13.97
N GLN A 298 -6.00 -9.36 -14.86
CA GLN A 298 -5.23 -10.59 -14.60
C GLN A 298 -3.82 -10.32 -14.05
N GLY A 299 -3.20 -9.21 -14.43
CA GLY A 299 -1.82 -8.90 -14.07
C GLY A 299 -1.65 -8.10 -12.78
N TYR A 300 -2.74 -7.73 -12.11
CA TYR A 300 -2.71 -6.98 -10.86
C TYR A 300 -3.78 -7.49 -9.89
N SER A 301 -3.41 -7.59 -8.61
CA SER A 301 -4.33 -8.08 -7.57
C SER A 301 -5.22 -6.94 -7.08
N TRP A 302 -6.45 -6.91 -7.58
CA TRP A 302 -7.49 -5.95 -7.19
C TRP A 302 -8.27 -6.34 -5.94
N PHE A 303 -8.17 -7.59 -5.52
CA PHE A 303 -8.80 -8.12 -4.33
C PHE A 303 -7.80 -8.89 -3.49
N ASN A 304 -7.93 -8.81 -2.18
CA ASN A 304 -7.04 -9.47 -1.24
C ASN A 304 -7.78 -9.95 0.02
N ASN A 305 -7.12 -10.81 0.79
CA ASN A 305 -7.64 -11.36 2.05
C ASN A 305 -6.75 -11.03 3.25
N SER A 306 -5.74 -10.17 3.10
CA SER A 306 -4.81 -9.88 4.21
C SER A 306 -5.49 -9.25 5.43
N PRO A 307 -6.54 -8.41 5.31
CA PRO A 307 -7.27 -7.90 6.47
C PRO A 307 -7.93 -8.99 7.31
N ARG A 308 -8.32 -10.12 6.71
CA ARG A 308 -8.93 -11.23 7.46
C ARG A 308 -8.03 -11.73 8.56
N SER A 309 -6.77 -12.02 8.22
CA SER A 309 -5.76 -12.49 9.18
C SER A 309 -5.50 -11.45 10.28
N LEU A 310 -5.49 -10.17 9.93
CA LEU A 310 -5.31 -9.09 10.90
C LEU A 310 -6.49 -9.00 11.87
N LEU A 311 -7.73 -9.08 11.37
CA LEU A 311 -8.93 -9.07 12.21
C LEU A 311 -8.99 -10.30 13.12
N GLU A 312 -8.60 -11.47 12.61
CA GLU A 312 -8.48 -12.69 13.42
C GLU A 312 -7.42 -12.54 14.53
N GLU A 313 -6.26 -11.95 14.23
CA GLU A 313 -5.23 -11.61 15.21
C GLU A 313 -5.75 -10.65 16.28
N ALA A 314 -6.46 -9.58 15.88
CA ALA A 314 -7.01 -8.58 16.80
C ALA A 314 -8.16 -9.11 17.66
N ARG A 315 -8.93 -10.07 17.17
CA ARG A 315 -10.00 -10.73 17.96
C ARG A 315 -9.46 -11.80 18.90
N LYS A 316 -8.29 -12.35 18.60
CA LYS A 316 -7.67 -13.38 19.44
C LYS A 316 -7.22 -12.78 20.77
N GLY A 317 -7.77 -13.28 21.88
CA GLY A 317 -7.38 -12.86 23.23
C GLY A 317 -7.95 -11.50 23.66
N ASP A 318 -9.08 -11.11 23.05
CA ASP A 318 -9.86 -9.91 23.37
C ASP A 318 -9.10 -8.60 23.14
N TYR A 319 -8.11 -8.57 22.23
CA TYR A 319 -7.30 -7.37 22.00
C TYR A 319 -8.16 -6.20 21.51
N LEU A 320 -9.02 -6.42 20.51
CA LEU A 320 -9.92 -5.37 20.00
C LEU A 320 -10.90 -4.87 21.06
N ASP A 321 -11.44 -5.76 21.90
CA ASP A 321 -12.36 -5.39 22.97
C ASP A 321 -11.65 -4.55 24.04
N LYS A 322 -10.45 -4.97 24.49
CA LYS A 322 -9.62 -4.19 25.40
C LYS A 322 -9.21 -2.84 24.82
N LEU A 323 -8.97 -2.79 23.51
CA LEU A 323 -8.62 -1.55 22.83
C LEU A 323 -9.79 -0.56 22.87
N ARG A 324 -11.01 -1.01 22.58
CA ARG A 324 -12.25 -0.23 22.71
C ARG A 324 -12.48 0.22 24.15
N GLU A 325 -12.34 -0.68 25.12
CA GLU A 325 -12.47 -0.36 26.56
C GLU A 325 -11.45 0.69 27.01
N SER A 326 -10.25 0.70 26.43
CA SER A 326 -9.20 1.68 26.75
C SER A 326 -9.46 3.09 26.21
N LEU A 327 -10.49 3.27 25.39
CA LEU A 327 -10.86 4.52 24.72
C LEU A 327 -12.37 4.80 24.88
N PRO A 328 -12.84 5.17 26.07
CA PRO A 328 -14.28 5.26 26.37
C PRO A 328 -15.04 6.33 25.59
N ASP A 329 -14.34 7.29 24.98
CA ASP A 329 -14.88 8.34 24.13
C ASP A 329 -14.78 8.02 22.63
N HIS A 330 -14.11 6.91 22.25
CA HIS A 330 -14.01 6.47 20.86
C HIS A 330 -15.40 6.26 20.27
N GLN A 331 -15.66 6.92 19.14
CA GLN A 331 -16.88 6.73 18.38
C GLN A 331 -16.59 5.75 17.24
N PRO A 332 -17.11 4.52 17.31
CA PRO A 332 -16.90 3.56 16.23
C PRO A 332 -17.39 4.13 14.92
N ILE A 333 -16.62 3.91 13.85
CA ILE A 333 -17.14 4.14 12.51
C ILE A 333 -18.32 3.21 12.28
N THR A 334 -19.40 3.74 11.71
CA THR A 334 -20.57 2.95 11.33
C THR A 334 -20.79 3.04 9.82
N ILE A 335 -21.70 2.22 9.30
CA ILE A 335 -22.00 2.22 7.86
C ILE A 335 -22.58 3.55 7.38
N GLU A 336 -23.12 4.37 8.29
CA GLU A 336 -23.62 5.73 8.04
C GLU A 336 -22.52 6.73 7.69
N ALA A 337 -21.26 6.48 8.09
CA ALA A 337 -20.13 7.34 7.72
C ALA A 337 -19.76 7.24 6.23
N PHE A 338 -20.25 6.21 5.55
CA PHE A 338 -20.02 6.01 4.12
C PHE A 338 -21.14 6.72 3.33
N ALA A 339 -20.79 7.49 2.31
CA ALA A 339 -21.75 8.25 1.50
C ALA A 339 -22.84 7.39 0.80
N ASP A 340 -22.64 6.06 0.70
CA ASP A 340 -23.53 5.10 0.05
C ASP A 340 -24.02 5.52 -1.34
N PRO A 341 -23.13 5.86 -2.26
CA PRO A 341 -23.55 6.33 -3.57
C PRO A 341 -24.18 5.20 -4.40
N ALA A 342 -25.07 5.56 -5.30
CA ALA A 342 -25.59 4.66 -6.33
C ALA A 342 -24.56 4.49 -7.45
N VAL A 343 -23.85 3.38 -7.44
CA VAL A 343 -22.76 3.08 -8.39
C VAL A 343 -23.34 2.48 -9.67
N PRO A 344 -23.12 3.10 -10.84
CA PRO A 344 -23.59 2.56 -12.11
C PRO A 344 -22.69 1.44 -12.63
N LYS A 345 -23.34 0.37 -13.11
CA LYS A 345 -22.75 -0.73 -13.87
C LYS A 345 -23.31 -0.69 -15.29
N PHE A 346 -22.40 -0.64 -16.25
CA PHE A 346 -22.73 -0.52 -17.67
C PHE A 346 -22.82 -1.92 -18.30
N ASN A 347 -24.04 -2.47 -18.40
CA ASN A 347 -24.26 -3.71 -19.13
C ASN A 347 -24.18 -3.46 -20.66
N SER A 348 -24.70 -2.32 -21.11
CA SER A 348 -24.56 -1.81 -22.49
C SER A 348 -24.69 -0.27 -22.52
N PRO A 349 -23.84 0.46 -23.28
CA PRO A 349 -22.63 -0.03 -23.91
C PRO A 349 -21.57 -0.37 -22.86
N LYS A 350 -20.75 -1.39 -23.12
CA LYS A 350 -19.65 -1.77 -22.21
C LYS A 350 -18.58 -0.67 -22.16
N ILE A 351 -18.07 -0.38 -20.97
CA ILE A 351 -16.92 0.53 -20.79
C ILE A 351 -15.67 -0.06 -21.44
N TRP A 352 -15.43 -1.36 -21.24
CA TRP A 352 -14.32 -2.06 -21.86
C TRP A 352 -14.70 -3.48 -22.32
N PRO A 353 -14.32 -3.89 -23.53
CA PRO A 353 -13.82 -3.04 -24.61
C PRO A 353 -14.92 -2.07 -25.09
N ALA A 354 -14.52 -0.85 -25.47
CA ALA A 354 -15.44 0.14 -26.02
C ALA A 354 -16.15 -0.41 -27.27
N GLN A 355 -17.47 -0.20 -27.37
CA GLN A 355 -18.27 -0.76 -28.44
C GLN A 355 -18.41 0.18 -29.64
N THR A 356 -18.55 -0.40 -30.83
CA THR A 356 -18.95 0.33 -32.05
C THR A 356 -20.40 0.03 -32.35
N VAL A 357 -21.20 1.06 -32.61
CA VAL A 357 -22.65 0.99 -32.81
C VAL A 357 -23.05 1.67 -34.11
N SER A 358 -24.18 1.24 -34.68
CA SER A 358 -24.84 1.88 -35.82
C SER A 358 -26.33 1.60 -35.77
N GLY A 359 -27.17 2.59 -36.10
CA GLY A 359 -28.61 2.49 -35.96
C GLY A 359 -29.04 2.50 -34.50
N ILE A 360 -29.82 1.52 -34.06
CA ILE A 360 -30.30 1.45 -32.68
C ILE A 360 -29.21 0.91 -31.74
N MET A 361 -28.89 1.69 -30.71
CA MET A 361 -28.04 1.28 -29.60
C MET A 361 -28.89 0.96 -28.36
N THR A 362 -28.66 -0.20 -27.76
CA THR A 362 -29.23 -0.54 -26.44
C THR A 362 -28.38 0.09 -25.34
N ILE A 363 -29.05 0.78 -24.43
CA ILE A 363 -28.50 1.27 -23.16
C ILE A 363 -29.13 0.43 -22.04
N ASP A 364 -28.29 -0.23 -21.27
CA ASP A 364 -28.65 -1.08 -20.13
C ASP A 364 -27.71 -0.73 -18.96
N ILE A 365 -28.26 -0.02 -17.98
CA ILE A 365 -27.54 0.49 -16.81
C ILE A 365 -28.21 -0.06 -15.55
N GLU A 366 -27.43 -0.78 -14.76
CA GLU A 366 -27.83 -1.30 -13.46
C GLU A 366 -27.13 -0.50 -12.36
N LEU A 367 -27.85 -0.09 -11.32
CA LEU A 367 -27.29 0.63 -10.17
C LEU A 367 -27.09 -0.32 -8.99
N SER A 368 -26.00 -0.13 -8.26
CA SER A 368 -25.71 -0.84 -7.01
C SER A 368 -25.43 0.14 -5.88
N MET A 369 -26.09 -0.07 -4.74
CA MET A 369 -25.86 0.65 -3.48
C MET A 369 -26.34 -0.21 -2.31
N ARG A 370 -25.93 0.12 -1.08
CA ARG A 370 -26.29 -0.68 0.10
C ARG A 370 -27.71 -0.43 0.56
N LYS A 371 -28.22 0.80 0.44
CA LYS A 371 -29.59 1.19 0.82
C LYS A 371 -30.39 1.70 -0.40
N PRO A 372 -30.91 0.83 -1.28
CA PRO A 372 -31.65 1.22 -2.49
C PRO A 372 -32.83 2.17 -2.24
N GLU A 373 -33.44 2.10 -1.06
CA GLU A 373 -34.50 3.00 -0.63
C GLU A 373 -34.07 4.48 -0.51
N ASN A 374 -32.76 4.74 -0.43
CA ASN A 374 -32.18 6.08 -0.39
C ASN A 374 -31.82 6.63 -1.77
N PHE A 375 -32.01 5.84 -2.84
CA PHE A 375 -31.85 6.32 -4.20
C PHE A 375 -32.87 7.43 -4.50
N GLU A 376 -32.42 8.46 -5.21
CA GLU A 376 -33.26 9.58 -5.60
C GLU A 376 -33.39 9.68 -7.12
N GLU A 377 -32.26 9.75 -7.83
CA GLU A 377 -32.28 10.08 -9.24
C GLU A 377 -31.11 9.47 -10.04
N ILE A 378 -31.41 9.04 -11.27
CA ILE A 378 -30.45 8.77 -12.34
C ILE A 378 -30.73 9.72 -13.51
N VAL A 379 -29.66 10.28 -14.07
CA VAL A 379 -29.67 11.04 -15.31
C VAL A 379 -28.70 10.41 -16.29
N ILE A 380 -29.17 10.08 -17.50
CA ILE A 380 -28.35 9.53 -18.56
C ILE A 380 -28.23 10.56 -19.69
N LYS A 381 -26.99 10.83 -20.09
CA LYS A 381 -26.66 11.82 -21.13
C LYS A 381 -25.77 11.22 -22.21
N ILE A 382 -25.89 11.70 -23.43
CA ILE A 382 -24.91 11.50 -24.50
C ILE A 382 -24.26 12.85 -24.80
N GLY A 383 -22.98 12.99 -24.48
CA GLY A 383 -22.32 14.30 -24.46
C GLY A 383 -22.98 15.23 -23.44
N ASN A 384 -23.63 16.31 -23.91
CA ASN A 384 -24.35 17.26 -23.05
C ASN A 384 -25.88 17.10 -23.12
N GLU A 385 -26.38 16.19 -23.95
CA GLU A 385 -27.83 15.98 -24.14
C GLU A 385 -28.35 14.95 -23.15
N GLU A 386 -29.34 15.34 -22.36
CA GLU A 386 -30.09 14.43 -21.50
C GLU A 386 -31.06 13.60 -22.34
N ILE A 387 -30.92 12.29 -22.27
CA ILE A 387 -31.78 11.34 -22.99
C ILE A 387 -32.72 10.59 -22.05
N TYR A 388 -32.44 10.60 -20.74
CA TYR A 388 -33.26 9.96 -19.74
C TYR A 388 -33.03 10.56 -18.35
N ARG A 389 -34.11 10.63 -17.58
CA ARG A 389 -34.12 10.98 -16.16
C ARG A 389 -35.17 10.12 -15.47
N GLY A 390 -34.80 9.51 -14.35
CA GLY A 390 -35.67 8.58 -13.64
C GLY A 390 -35.19 8.30 -12.22
N SER A 391 -35.87 7.38 -11.56
CA SER A 391 -35.60 6.92 -10.19
C SER A 391 -35.55 5.39 -10.10
N GLU A 392 -35.37 4.71 -11.24
CA GLU A 392 -35.27 3.27 -11.35
C GLU A 392 -33.82 2.79 -11.14
N MET A 393 -33.66 1.70 -10.38
CA MET A 393 -32.34 1.07 -10.14
C MET A 393 -31.81 0.29 -11.34
N HIS A 394 -32.66 0.05 -12.34
CA HIS A 394 -32.29 -0.60 -13.60
C HIS A 394 -33.00 0.12 -14.74
N VAL A 395 -32.21 0.64 -15.68
CA VAL A 395 -32.70 1.37 -16.84
C VAL A 395 -32.32 0.61 -18.11
N GLN A 396 -33.33 0.29 -18.91
CA GLN A 396 -33.16 -0.25 -20.26
C GLN A 396 -33.86 0.66 -21.25
N LEU A 397 -33.11 1.19 -22.22
CA LEU A 397 -33.63 2.07 -23.26
C LEU A 397 -32.93 1.84 -24.59
N GLU A 398 -33.60 2.24 -25.67
CA GLU A 398 -33.04 2.26 -27.02
C GLU A 398 -32.78 3.70 -27.45
N HIS A 399 -31.64 3.93 -28.09
CA HIS A 399 -31.29 5.24 -28.64
C HIS A 399 -30.89 5.10 -30.11
N ASP A 400 -31.56 5.85 -30.98
CA ASP A 400 -31.26 5.85 -32.41
C ASP A 400 -30.04 6.72 -32.70
N THR A 401 -28.92 6.06 -32.99
CA THR A 401 -27.66 6.72 -33.32
C THR A 401 -27.57 7.17 -34.78
N SER A 402 -28.58 6.89 -35.63
CA SER A 402 -28.51 7.14 -37.09
C SER A 402 -28.26 8.61 -37.44
N ALA A 403 -28.75 9.55 -36.62
CA ALA A 403 -28.52 10.98 -36.79
C ALA A 403 -27.23 11.50 -36.12
N MET A 404 -26.56 10.67 -35.32
CA MET A 404 -25.33 11.04 -34.64
C MET A 404 -24.15 11.08 -35.62
N ARG A 405 -23.22 12.02 -35.38
CA ARG A 405 -21.96 12.11 -36.13
C ARG A 405 -21.10 10.87 -35.89
N ASN A 406 -20.52 10.30 -36.93
CA ASN A 406 -19.53 9.22 -36.78
C ASN A 406 -18.32 9.68 -35.94
N GLY A 407 -17.89 8.82 -35.02
CA GLY A 407 -16.81 9.12 -34.07
C GLY A 407 -17.08 8.61 -32.66
N ILE A 408 -16.21 8.99 -31.73
CA ILE A 408 -16.32 8.60 -30.31
C ILE A 408 -17.29 9.53 -29.59
N HIS A 409 -18.20 8.94 -28.82
CA HIS A 409 -19.15 9.62 -27.94
C HIS A 409 -19.06 9.03 -26.53
N ALA A 410 -19.49 9.81 -25.54
CA ALA A 410 -19.55 9.39 -24.15
C ALA A 410 -21.01 9.29 -23.71
N LEU A 411 -21.41 8.11 -23.21
CA LEU A 411 -22.61 7.94 -22.41
C LEU A 411 -22.24 8.25 -20.97
N ILE A 412 -22.89 9.25 -20.39
CA ILE A 412 -22.63 9.73 -19.03
C ILE A 412 -23.84 9.35 -18.17
N VAL A 413 -23.56 8.70 -17.04
CA VAL A 413 -24.54 8.37 -16.01
C VAL A 413 -24.20 9.18 -14.77
N GLU A 414 -25.15 10.01 -14.35
CA GLU A 414 -25.10 10.77 -13.11
C GLU A 414 -26.14 10.18 -12.15
N THR A 415 -25.76 9.92 -10.91
CA THR A 415 -26.66 9.41 -9.88
C THR A 415 -26.62 10.31 -8.65
N THR A 416 -27.79 10.49 -8.01
CA THR A 416 -27.95 11.25 -6.78
C THR A 416 -28.74 10.42 -5.77
N THR A 417 -28.32 10.44 -4.51
CA THR A 417 -29.09 9.87 -3.38
C THR A 417 -29.81 10.98 -2.62
N LYS A 418 -30.83 10.62 -1.84
CA LYS A 418 -31.60 11.56 -0.99
C LYS A 418 -30.73 12.32 0.02
N ALA A 419 -29.55 11.78 0.33
CA ALA A 419 -28.57 12.42 1.21
C ALA A 419 -27.60 13.34 0.47
N GLY A 420 -27.75 13.50 -0.85
CA GLY A 420 -26.90 14.33 -1.70
C GLY A 420 -25.62 13.65 -2.19
N ALA A 421 -25.43 12.34 -1.96
CA ALA A 421 -24.28 11.63 -2.50
C ALA A 421 -24.42 11.54 -4.03
N PHE A 422 -23.36 11.92 -4.74
CA PHE A 422 -23.36 12.06 -6.19
C PHE A 422 -22.25 11.25 -6.83
N ILE A 423 -22.56 10.49 -7.88
CA ILE A 423 -21.56 9.85 -8.76
C ILE A 423 -21.80 10.28 -10.20
N ARG A 424 -20.70 10.55 -10.92
CA ARG A 424 -20.70 10.68 -12.38
C ARG A 424 -19.75 9.63 -12.96
N HIS A 425 -20.27 8.76 -13.81
CA HIS A 425 -19.49 7.77 -14.53
C HIS A 425 -19.79 7.79 -16.03
N SER A 426 -18.87 7.31 -16.85
CA SER A 426 -19.05 7.35 -18.31
C SER A 426 -18.49 6.14 -19.03
N ALA A 427 -19.20 5.72 -20.06
CA ALA A 427 -18.75 4.73 -21.03
C ALA A 427 -18.58 5.37 -22.41
N ASN A 428 -17.43 5.15 -23.04
CA ASN A 428 -17.19 5.59 -24.41
C ASN A 428 -17.69 4.54 -25.40
N PHE A 429 -18.32 4.99 -26.47
CA PHE A 429 -18.73 4.16 -27.61
C PHE A 429 -18.43 4.89 -28.93
N THR A 430 -18.29 4.15 -30.02
CA THR A 430 -18.03 4.70 -31.35
C THR A 430 -19.25 4.55 -32.22
N VAL A 431 -19.75 5.65 -32.78
CA VAL A 431 -20.79 5.62 -33.82
C VAL A 431 -20.14 5.47 -35.19
N ASN A 432 -20.64 4.53 -35.98
CA ASN A 432 -20.21 4.32 -37.36
C ASN A 432 -21.42 4.00 -38.26
N ASN A 433 -22.18 5.04 -38.58
CA ASN A 433 -23.27 4.99 -39.54
C ASN A 433 -22.69 5.03 -40.97
N ARG A 434 -23.12 4.09 -41.79
CA ARG A 434 -22.68 3.97 -43.19
C ARG A 434 -23.52 4.83 -44.12
#